data_AF-A0A0A7DSQ7-F1
#
_entry.id   AF-A0A0A7DSQ7-F1
#
_cell.length_a   1.000
_cell.length_b   1.000
_cell.length_c   1.000
_cell.angle_alpha   90.00
_cell.angle_beta   90.00
_cell.angle_gamma   90.00
#
_symmetry.space_group_name_H-M   'P 1'
#
loop_
_entity.id
_entity.type
_entity.pdbx_description
1 polymer ?
#
loop_
_entity_poly.entity_id
_entity_poly.type
_entity_poly.pdbx_seq_one_letter_code
_entity_poly.pdbx_strand_id
1 'polypeptide(L)'
;AMAFFQQGGRGANVTTPFKEQAWQMADILTPRARLAGAVNTLHWQNARLLGDNTDGIGLVSDLHRLAMIGDASRVLLLGAGGAARGVILPLLEQGCRIALANRTHARAQALAAAFQAQGEIEALPYDALDDHTFDLIINATASGLQGEVP
;
A
#
# COMPACT_ATOMS: atom_id res chain seq x y z
N ALA A 1 8.64 -19.26 -12.16
CA ALA A 1 7.92 -19.31 -10.88
C ALA A 1 7.10 -20.59 -10.71
N MET A 2 6.21 -20.97 -11.64
CA MET A 2 5.39 -22.20 -11.50
C MET A 2 6.20 -23.48 -11.28
N ALA A 3 7.37 -23.62 -11.90
CA ALA A 3 8.26 -24.76 -11.67
C ALA A 3 8.64 -24.94 -10.18
N PHE A 4 8.85 -23.84 -9.43
CA PHE A 4 9.16 -23.91 -7.99
C PHE A 4 8.00 -24.52 -7.19
N PHE A 5 6.77 -24.10 -7.48
CA PHE A 5 5.58 -24.64 -6.82
C PHE A 5 5.29 -26.09 -7.25
N GLN A 6 5.50 -26.42 -8.52
CA GLN A 6 5.39 -27.79 -9.04
C GLN A 6 6.43 -28.75 -8.42
N GLN A 7 7.58 -28.23 -7.99
CA GLN A 7 8.62 -28.99 -7.29
C GLN A 7 8.41 -29.09 -5.78
N GLY A 8 7.25 -28.65 -5.26
CA GLY A 8 6.89 -28.78 -3.84
C GLY A 8 7.12 -27.51 -3.00
N GLY A 9 7.49 -26.39 -3.62
CA GLY A 9 7.51 -25.09 -2.95
C GLY A 9 6.14 -24.73 -2.39
N ARG A 10 6.07 -24.27 -1.14
CA ARG A 10 4.80 -23.96 -0.44
C ARG A 10 4.47 -22.47 -0.39
N GLY A 11 5.47 -21.61 -0.52
CA GLY A 11 5.28 -20.17 -0.48
C GLY A 11 6.54 -19.42 -0.87
N ALA A 12 6.40 -18.14 -1.16
CA ALA A 12 7.50 -17.26 -1.50
C ALA A 12 7.18 -15.82 -1.10
N ASN A 13 8.20 -15.07 -0.67
CA ASN A 13 8.11 -13.62 -0.60
C ASN A 13 8.60 -13.00 -1.91
N VAL A 14 7.96 -11.91 -2.31
CA VAL A 14 8.26 -11.17 -3.52
C VAL A 14 8.57 -9.72 -3.15
N THR A 15 9.69 -9.22 -3.65
CA THR A 15 10.13 -7.84 -3.42
C THR A 15 10.18 -7.05 -4.74
N THR A 16 10.53 -5.77 -4.67
CA THR A 16 10.73 -4.93 -5.85
C THR A 16 11.77 -5.53 -6.80
N PRO A 17 11.56 -5.50 -8.14
CA PRO A 17 10.45 -4.85 -8.86
C PRO A 17 9.28 -5.79 -9.20
N PHE A 18 9.18 -6.99 -8.61
CA PHE A 18 8.35 -8.08 -9.15
C PHE A 18 6.94 -8.20 -8.53
N LYS A 19 6.53 -7.29 -7.64
CA LYS A 19 5.25 -7.41 -6.93
C LYS A 19 4.01 -7.34 -7.84
N GLU A 20 4.06 -6.55 -8.91
CA GLU A 20 2.98 -6.48 -9.90
C GLU A 20 2.89 -7.76 -10.75
N GLN A 21 4.03 -8.30 -11.17
CA GLN A 21 4.08 -9.57 -11.90
C GLN A 21 3.57 -10.74 -11.05
N ALA A 22 3.90 -10.75 -9.75
CA ALA A 22 3.35 -11.71 -8.81
C ALA A 22 1.83 -11.57 -8.64
N TRP A 23 1.32 -10.34 -8.67
CA TRP A 23 -0.12 -10.07 -8.65
C TRP A 23 -0.82 -10.60 -9.90
N GLN A 24 -0.25 -10.41 -11.09
CA GLN A 24 -0.78 -10.93 -12.35
C GLN A 24 -0.71 -12.46 -12.44
N MET A 25 0.28 -13.06 -11.78
CA MET A 25 0.52 -14.51 -11.78
C MET A 25 -0.39 -15.28 -10.80
N ALA A 26 -0.90 -14.62 -9.75
CA ALA A 26 -1.70 -15.29 -8.73
C ALA A 26 -3.07 -15.72 -9.27
N ASP A 27 -3.46 -16.98 -9.02
CA ASP A 27 -4.77 -17.50 -9.38
C ASP A 27 -5.89 -16.89 -8.52
N ILE A 28 -5.56 -16.62 -7.26
CA ILE A 28 -6.47 -16.06 -6.26
C ILE A 28 -5.75 -14.89 -5.59
N LEU A 29 -6.45 -13.78 -5.42
CA LEU A 29 -5.95 -12.59 -4.73
C LEU A 29 -6.79 -12.32 -3.49
N THR A 30 -6.14 -12.06 -2.36
CA THR A 30 -6.81 -11.50 -1.18
C THR A 30 -7.40 -10.11 -1.52
N PRO A 31 -8.43 -9.63 -0.79
CA PRO A 31 -8.99 -8.29 -1.02
C PRO A 31 -7.93 -7.19 -0.98
N ARG A 32 -7.02 -7.25 0.00
CA ARG A 32 -5.89 -6.31 0.12
C ARG A 32 -4.91 -6.40 -1.04
N ALA A 33 -4.54 -7.59 -1.51
CA ALA A 33 -3.67 -7.72 -2.68
C ALA A 33 -4.34 -7.22 -3.96
N ARG A 34 -5.65 -7.48 -4.13
CA ARG A 34 -6.43 -7.00 -5.27
C ARG A 34 -6.43 -5.47 -5.35
N LEU A 35 -6.74 -4.80 -4.24
CA LEU A 35 -6.77 -3.34 -4.16
C LEU A 35 -5.36 -2.73 -4.27
N ALA A 36 -4.37 -3.39 -3.65
CA ALA A 36 -2.96 -3.01 -3.72
C ALA A 36 -2.37 -3.09 -5.14
N GLY A 37 -2.94 -3.91 -6.03
CA GLY A 37 -2.35 -4.18 -7.36
C GLY A 37 -0.96 -4.80 -7.28
N ALA A 38 -0.61 -5.42 -6.14
CA ALA A 38 0.73 -5.88 -5.83
C ALA A 38 0.66 -7.05 -4.84
N VAL A 39 1.53 -8.05 -5.03
CA VAL A 39 1.69 -9.22 -4.16
C VAL A 39 3.12 -9.29 -3.65
N ASN A 40 3.29 -9.36 -2.33
CA ASN A 40 4.59 -9.57 -1.67
C ASN A 40 4.69 -10.96 -1.00
N THR A 41 3.57 -11.69 -0.91
CA THR A 41 3.48 -13.00 -0.27
C THR A 41 2.68 -13.93 -1.16
N LEU A 42 3.29 -15.03 -1.56
CA LEU A 42 2.68 -16.10 -2.35
C LEU A 42 2.55 -17.35 -1.49
N HIS A 43 1.41 -18.03 -1.59
CA HIS A 43 1.15 -19.28 -0.90
C HIS A 43 0.49 -20.28 -1.85
N TRP A 44 1.02 -21.50 -1.89
CA TRP A 44 0.46 -22.58 -2.68
C TRP A 44 -0.58 -23.33 -1.86
N GLN A 45 -1.85 -23.23 -2.26
CA GLN A 45 -2.97 -23.83 -1.54
C GLN A 45 -3.98 -24.44 -2.51
N ASN A 46 -4.38 -25.69 -2.28
CA ASN A 46 -5.40 -26.38 -3.07
C ASN A 46 -5.11 -26.34 -4.59
N ALA A 47 -3.84 -26.58 -4.96
CA ALA A 47 -3.35 -26.52 -6.34
C ALA A 47 -3.55 -25.16 -7.04
N ARG A 48 -3.70 -24.08 -6.27
CA ARG A 48 -3.77 -22.69 -6.74
C ARG A 48 -2.78 -21.81 -6.01
N LEU A 49 -2.30 -20.80 -6.70
CA LEU A 49 -1.41 -19.80 -6.17
C LEU A 49 -2.22 -18.63 -5.58
N LEU A 50 -2.21 -18.53 -4.25
CA LEU A 50 -2.77 -17.39 -3.54
C LEU A 50 -1.73 -16.28 -3.47
N GLY A 51 -2.09 -15.10 -3.96
CA GLY A 51 -1.35 -13.86 -3.82
C GLY A 51 -1.91 -13.00 -2.71
N ASP A 52 -1.02 -12.55 -1.84
CA ASP A 52 -1.32 -11.69 -0.71
C ASP A 52 -0.35 -10.50 -0.62
N ASN A 53 -0.80 -9.45 0.06
CA ASN A 53 0.01 -8.27 0.36
C ASN A 53 0.03 -8.02 1.87
N THR A 54 1.19 -8.25 2.47
CA THR A 54 1.44 -8.14 3.90
C THR A 54 2.19 -6.87 4.29
N ASP A 55 2.68 -6.08 3.33
CA ASP A 55 3.42 -4.85 3.62
C ASP A 55 2.53 -3.83 4.35
N GLY A 56 1.29 -3.67 3.90
CA GLY A 56 0.37 -2.68 4.46
C GLY A 56 -0.04 -2.97 5.90
N ILE A 57 -0.41 -4.23 6.20
CA ILE A 57 -0.70 -4.64 7.58
C ILE A 57 0.56 -4.62 8.46
N GLY A 58 1.72 -4.94 7.88
CA GLY A 58 3.01 -4.82 8.57
C GLY A 58 3.31 -3.39 9.00
N LEU A 59 3.10 -2.40 8.13
CA LEU A 59 3.25 -0.99 8.46
C LEU A 59 2.30 -0.56 9.58
N VAL A 60 1.00 -0.86 9.45
CA VAL A 60 0.01 -0.51 10.49
C VAL A 60 0.36 -1.13 11.84
N SER A 61 0.80 -2.39 11.84
CA SER A 61 1.22 -3.09 13.06
C SER A 61 2.41 -2.40 13.72
N ASP A 62 3.39 -1.93 12.92
CA ASP A 62 4.56 -1.22 13.45
C ASP A 62 4.22 0.18 13.96
N LEU A 63 3.32 0.90 13.29
CA LEU A 63 2.83 2.21 13.75
C LEU A 63 2.10 2.10 15.09
N HIS A 64 1.30 1.04 15.30
CA HIS A 64 0.69 0.74 16.60
C HIS A 64 1.74 0.41 17.66
N ARG A 65 2.72 -0.43 17.33
CA ARG A 65 3.82 -0.79 18.24
C ARG A 65 4.61 0.43 18.71
N LEU A 66 4.77 1.43 17.84
CA LEU A 66 5.47 2.69 18.14
C LEU A 66 4.56 3.76 18.76
N ALA A 67 3.27 3.48 18.97
CA ALA A 67 2.26 4.44 19.42
C ALA A 67 2.21 5.71 18.53
N MET A 68 2.44 5.55 17.23
CA MET A 68 2.44 6.64 16.23
C MET A 68 1.08 6.82 15.55
N ILE A 69 0.14 5.91 15.77
CA ILE A 69 -1.19 5.96 15.18
C ILE A 69 -2.23 5.54 16.21
N GLY A 70 -3.40 6.14 16.12
CA GLY A 70 -4.60 5.80 16.89
C GLY A 70 -5.86 5.98 16.05
N ASP A 71 -7.01 5.72 16.66
CA ASP A 71 -8.31 5.88 16.01
C ASP A 71 -8.48 7.30 15.43
N ALA A 72 -8.97 7.39 14.19
CA ALA A 72 -9.22 8.65 13.49
C ALA A 72 -8.01 9.57 13.28
N SER A 73 -6.78 9.04 13.34
CA SER A 73 -5.56 9.80 13.02
C SER A 73 -5.61 10.39 11.61
N ARG A 74 -5.16 11.64 11.46
CA ARG A 74 -5.01 12.31 10.16
C ARG A 74 -3.63 12.03 9.59
N VAL A 75 -3.61 11.23 8.53
CA VAL A 75 -2.39 10.74 7.91
C VAL A 75 -2.17 11.45 6.59
N LEU A 76 -1.03 12.13 6.45
CA LEU A 76 -0.52 12.55 5.15
C LEU A 76 0.30 11.42 4.54
N LEU A 77 -0.13 10.90 3.39
CA LEU A 77 0.61 9.91 2.61
C LEU A 77 1.25 10.58 1.40
N LEU A 78 2.58 10.61 1.38
CA LEU A 78 3.36 11.15 0.27
C LEU A 78 3.68 10.05 -0.74
N GLY A 79 3.25 10.24 -1.98
CA GLY A 79 3.46 9.32 -3.09
C GLY A 79 2.19 8.57 -3.49
N ALA A 80 2.07 8.27 -4.80
CA ALA A 80 0.95 7.52 -5.37
C ALA A 80 1.43 6.25 -6.11
N GLY A 81 2.50 5.62 -5.62
CA GLY A 81 3.09 4.40 -6.17
C GLY A 81 2.54 3.11 -5.54
N GLY A 82 3.17 1.96 -5.84
CA GLY A 82 2.75 0.65 -5.32
C GLY A 82 2.84 0.55 -3.79
N ALA A 83 3.82 1.19 -3.16
CA ALA A 83 3.92 1.24 -1.70
C ALA A 83 2.74 1.98 -1.08
N ALA A 84 2.43 3.19 -1.58
CA ALA A 84 1.26 3.97 -1.15
C ALA A 84 -0.04 3.18 -1.31
N ARG A 85 -0.25 2.58 -2.49
CA ARG A 85 -1.44 1.76 -2.78
C ARG A 85 -1.59 0.58 -1.81
N GLY A 86 -0.48 -0.05 -1.40
CA GLY A 86 -0.48 -1.18 -0.48
C GLY A 86 -0.85 -0.84 0.97
N VAL A 87 -0.67 0.43 1.39
CA VAL A 87 -0.90 0.85 2.78
C VAL A 87 -2.23 1.57 3.00
N ILE A 88 -2.86 2.10 1.94
CA ILE A 88 -4.12 2.87 2.04
C ILE A 88 -5.22 2.05 2.70
N LEU A 89 -5.54 0.85 2.18
CA LEU A 89 -6.64 0.06 2.73
C LEU A 89 -6.42 -0.28 4.21
N PRO A 90 -5.26 -0.81 4.63
CA PRO A 90 -5.00 -1.05 6.06
C PRO A 90 -5.16 0.20 6.94
N LEU A 91 -4.73 1.38 6.48
CA LEU A 91 -4.91 2.63 7.22
C LEU A 91 -6.39 3.04 7.33
N LEU A 92 -7.15 2.92 6.24
CA LEU A 92 -8.60 3.18 6.25
C LEU A 92 -9.35 2.20 7.15
N GLU A 93 -8.95 0.91 7.18
CA GLU A 93 -9.51 -0.10 8.08
C GLU A 93 -9.21 0.18 9.57
N GLN A 94 -8.15 0.95 9.88
CA GLN A 94 -7.92 1.50 11.23
C GLN A 94 -8.75 2.76 11.53
N GLY A 95 -9.59 3.20 10.59
CA GLY A 95 -10.38 4.43 10.72
C GLY A 95 -9.57 5.71 10.54
N CYS A 96 -8.35 5.64 9.98
CA CYS A 96 -7.55 6.84 9.70
C CYS A 96 -8.17 7.65 8.55
N ARG A 97 -7.96 8.97 8.60
CA ARG A 97 -8.30 9.89 7.51
C ARG A 97 -7.06 10.16 6.69
N ILE A 98 -7.09 9.93 5.39
CA ILE A 98 -5.90 9.99 4.54
C ILE A 98 -5.96 11.20 3.62
N ALA A 99 -4.99 12.08 3.73
CA ALA A 99 -4.66 13.04 2.68
C ALA A 99 -3.52 12.47 1.84
N LEU A 100 -3.75 12.35 0.53
CA LEU A 100 -2.77 11.82 -0.41
C LEU A 100 -2.16 12.97 -1.22
N ALA A 101 -0.84 13.12 -1.16
CA ALA A 101 -0.11 14.08 -1.98
C ALA A 101 0.91 13.37 -2.86
N ASN A 102 1.08 13.82 -4.09
CA ASN A 102 2.04 13.25 -5.03
C ASN A 102 2.47 14.29 -6.06
N ARG A 103 3.74 14.28 -6.48
CA ARG A 103 4.31 15.25 -7.43
C ARG A 103 3.45 15.42 -8.69
N THR A 104 2.90 14.31 -9.19
CA THR A 104 1.86 14.33 -10.21
C THR A 104 0.50 14.22 -9.52
N HIS A 105 -0.16 15.35 -9.28
CA HIS A 105 -1.42 15.42 -8.51
C HIS A 105 -2.52 14.51 -9.09
N ALA A 106 -2.65 14.42 -10.41
CA ALA A 106 -3.61 13.53 -11.07
C ALA A 106 -3.49 12.05 -10.66
N ARG A 107 -2.27 11.57 -10.31
CA ARG A 107 -2.08 10.21 -9.79
C ARG A 107 -2.63 10.06 -8.38
N ALA A 108 -2.50 11.09 -7.55
CA ALA A 108 -3.12 11.09 -6.22
C ALA A 108 -4.64 11.11 -6.35
N GLN A 109 -5.22 11.94 -7.20
CA GLN A 109 -6.66 11.99 -7.45
C GLN A 109 -7.22 10.64 -7.89
N ALA A 110 -6.58 10.00 -8.88
CA ALA A 110 -7.00 8.69 -9.37
C ALA A 110 -6.90 7.60 -8.27
N LEU A 111 -5.87 7.67 -7.42
CA LEU A 111 -5.69 6.73 -6.33
C LEU A 111 -6.71 6.96 -5.21
N ALA A 112 -6.95 8.21 -4.78
CA ALA A 112 -7.97 8.54 -3.78
C ALA A 112 -9.36 8.09 -4.24
N ALA A 113 -9.74 8.37 -5.50
CA ALA A 113 -11.01 7.92 -6.07
C ALA A 113 -11.18 6.39 -6.05
N ALA A 114 -10.09 5.63 -6.24
CA ALA A 114 -10.13 4.18 -6.19
C ALA A 114 -10.37 3.60 -4.78
N PHE A 115 -10.14 4.38 -3.73
CA PHE A 115 -10.28 3.98 -2.33
C PHE A 115 -11.37 4.74 -1.55
N GLN A 116 -12.08 5.65 -2.21
CA GLN A 116 -13.10 6.49 -1.58
C GLN A 116 -14.28 5.68 -1.00
N ALA A 117 -14.55 4.50 -1.54
CA ALA A 117 -15.61 3.61 -1.04
C ALA A 117 -15.21 2.87 0.25
N GLN A 118 -13.92 2.91 0.64
CA GLN A 118 -13.36 2.16 1.76
C GLN A 118 -13.16 3.03 3.00
N GLY A 119 -13.22 4.35 2.89
CA GLY A 119 -13.08 5.27 4.01
C GLY A 119 -12.79 6.72 3.59
N GLU A 120 -12.40 7.53 4.57
CA GLU A 120 -12.07 8.94 4.38
C GLU A 120 -10.69 9.10 3.74
N ILE A 121 -10.67 9.33 2.42
CA ILE A 121 -9.47 9.63 1.66
C ILE A 121 -9.71 10.78 0.68
N GLU A 122 -8.76 11.70 0.61
CA GLU A 122 -8.75 12.80 -0.35
C GLU A 122 -7.37 12.97 -0.99
N ALA A 123 -7.34 13.63 -2.14
CA ALA A 123 -6.10 13.99 -2.82
C ALA A 123 -5.87 15.50 -2.68
N LEU A 124 -4.74 15.89 -2.10
CA LEU A 124 -4.35 17.29 -1.96
C LEU A 124 -3.17 17.61 -2.90
N PRO A 125 -3.16 18.78 -3.55
CA PRO A 125 -1.95 19.29 -4.16
C PRO A 125 -0.97 19.76 -3.05
N TYR A 126 0.33 19.81 -3.37
CA TYR A 126 1.37 20.12 -2.36
C TYR A 126 1.22 21.52 -1.76
N ASP A 127 0.75 22.48 -2.55
CA ASP A 127 0.53 23.87 -2.14
C ASP A 127 -0.65 24.05 -1.18
N ALA A 128 -1.57 23.07 -1.10
CA ALA A 128 -2.68 23.07 -0.15
C ALA A 128 -2.34 22.40 1.19
N LEU A 129 -1.15 21.79 1.33
CA LEU A 129 -0.79 21.06 2.55
C LEU A 129 -0.60 21.99 3.75
N ASP A 130 -0.18 23.24 3.53
CA ASP A 130 0.04 24.23 4.60
C ASP A 130 -1.25 24.63 5.33
N ASP A 131 -2.41 24.46 4.67
CA ASP A 131 -3.73 24.72 5.25
C ASP A 131 -4.24 23.55 6.11
N HIS A 132 -3.48 22.45 6.20
CA HIS A 132 -3.87 21.22 6.87
C HIS A 132 -2.93 20.89 8.04
N THR A 133 -3.46 20.12 8.99
CA THR A 133 -2.67 19.57 10.10
C THR A 133 -2.79 18.05 10.10
N PHE A 134 -1.65 17.40 10.28
CA PHE A 134 -1.52 15.95 10.23
C PHE A 134 -0.91 15.45 11.53
N ASP A 135 -1.39 14.30 11.98
CA ASP A 135 -0.89 13.64 13.19
C ASP A 135 0.28 12.70 12.83
N LEU A 136 0.29 12.21 11.57
CA LEU A 136 1.33 11.34 11.02
C LEU A 136 1.60 11.69 9.55
N ILE A 137 2.88 11.71 9.16
CA ILE A 137 3.31 11.82 7.77
C ILE A 137 4.04 10.53 7.37
N ILE A 138 3.58 9.87 6.31
CA ILE A 138 4.17 8.64 5.76
C ILE A 138 4.77 8.95 4.38
N ASN A 139 6.09 8.82 4.27
CA ASN A 139 6.77 8.90 2.97
C ASN A 139 6.76 7.54 2.26
N ALA A 140 5.96 7.43 1.19
CA ALA A 140 5.87 6.27 0.30
C ALA A 140 6.39 6.59 -1.11
N THR A 141 7.21 7.63 -1.26
CA THR A 141 7.90 7.96 -2.52
C THR A 141 9.22 7.20 -2.65
N ALA A 142 9.76 7.13 -3.87
CA ALA A 142 11.08 6.56 -4.14
C ALA A 142 12.22 7.60 -4.07
N SER A 143 11.96 8.86 -3.70
CA SER A 143 12.93 9.96 -3.78
C SER A 143 14.16 9.72 -2.90
N GLY A 144 13.96 9.11 -1.72
CA GLY A 144 15.04 8.80 -0.79
C GLY A 144 16.09 7.82 -1.33
N LEU A 145 15.75 7.00 -2.34
CA LEU A 145 16.71 6.11 -3.01
C LEU A 145 17.66 6.86 -3.94
N GLN A 146 17.33 8.10 -4.31
CA GLN A 146 18.12 8.98 -5.16
C GLN A 146 18.78 10.11 -4.34
N GLY A 147 18.63 10.09 -3.01
CA GLY A 147 19.10 11.16 -2.13
C GLY A 147 18.23 12.43 -2.17
N GLU A 148 17.03 12.35 -2.75
CA GLU A 148 16.10 13.46 -2.88
C GLU A 148 15.08 13.47 -1.73
N VAL A 149 14.75 14.67 -1.23
CA VAL A 149 13.67 14.87 -0.25
C VAL A 149 12.35 15.08 -1.02
N PRO A 150 11.23 14.44 -0.59
CA PRO A 150 9.92 14.56 -1.24
C PRO A 150 9.31 15.96 -1.23
#